data_AF-A0A5M9JWV1-F1
#
_entry.id   AF-A0A5M9JWV1-F1
#
_cell.length_a   1.000
_cell.length_b   1.000
_cell.length_c   1.000
_cell.angle_alpha   90.00
_cell.angle_beta   90.00
_cell.angle_gamma   90.00
#
_symmetry.space_group_name_H-M   'P 1'
#
loop_
_entity.id
_entity.type
_entity.pdbx_description
1 polymer ?
#
loop_
_entity_poly.entity_id
_entity_poly.type
_entity_poly.pdbx_seq_one_letter_code
_entity_poly.pdbx_strand_id
1 'polypeptide(L)'
;MLDIMMVPGPDPSIVSCEDTRLFLKSHADWRGSNGEKTDILSVCTGIFLVAQSGILKELNASGPRALVPRLKKEFPDTNWVDDRRWVEDGNIWTCGGITNGLEMVAAYMRQKFPGPAAEAVITMADVGEKGVLYSKGKTRETLWWLWQILKAVGLGIGKRQESLMKSSHG
;
A
#
# COMPACT_ATOMS: atom_id res chain seq x y z
N MET A 1 25.09 3.65 2.53
CA MET A 1 23.75 4.08 2.11
C MET A 1 23.12 2.92 1.35
N LEU A 2 21.80 2.67 1.49
CA LEU A 2 21.14 1.52 0.83
C LEU A 2 20.76 1.83 -0.62
N ASP A 3 20.64 0.80 -1.46
CA ASP A 3 20.13 0.96 -2.84
C ASP A 3 18.59 1.01 -2.88
N ILE A 4 17.95 0.15 -2.09
CA ILE A 4 16.50 -0.03 -2.05
C ILE A 4 16.07 -0.17 -0.59
N MET A 5 15.02 0.55 -0.20
CA MET A 5 14.40 0.45 1.12
C MET A 5 12.91 0.14 0.98
N MET A 6 12.49 -1.01 1.51
CA MET A 6 11.09 -1.40 1.54
C MET A 6 10.46 -1.04 2.89
N VAL A 7 9.35 -0.31 2.87
CA VAL A 7 8.62 0.17 4.05
C VAL A 7 7.24 -0.50 4.10
N PRO A 8 7.10 -1.62 4.83
CA PRO A 8 5.82 -2.28 5.02
C PRO A 8 4.94 -1.51 6.01
N GLY A 9 3.67 -1.92 6.10
CA GLY A 9 2.68 -1.24 6.91
C GLY A 9 2.58 -1.71 8.36
N PRO A 10 2.81 -0.82 9.35
CA PRO A 10 2.43 -1.08 10.73
C PRO A 10 0.94 -0.78 10.95
N ASP A 11 0.44 -0.90 12.19
CA ASP A 11 -0.85 -0.31 12.54
C ASP A 11 -0.83 1.20 12.21
N PRO A 12 -1.83 1.74 11.48
CA PRO A 12 -1.84 3.13 11.04
C PRO A 12 -2.04 4.15 12.17
N SER A 13 -2.28 3.71 13.41
CA SER A 13 -2.29 4.58 14.60
C SER A 13 -0.90 4.83 15.17
N ILE A 14 0.11 4.05 14.75
CA ILE A 14 1.48 4.19 15.26
C ILE A 14 2.11 5.47 14.72
N VAL A 15 2.57 6.31 15.65
CA VAL A 15 3.48 7.41 15.35
C VAL A 15 4.90 6.86 15.45
N SER A 16 5.62 6.90 14.33
CA SER A 16 6.98 6.36 14.28
C SER A 16 7.94 7.24 15.09
N CYS A 17 8.86 6.62 15.83
CA CYS A 17 9.86 7.37 16.58
C CYS A 17 10.75 8.21 15.65
N GLU A 18 11.35 9.25 16.22
CA GLU A 18 12.18 10.21 15.48
C GLU A 18 13.34 9.53 14.75
N ASP A 19 14.05 8.61 15.42
CA ASP A 19 15.17 7.86 14.83
C ASP A 19 14.77 7.10 13.57
N THR A 20 13.61 6.46 13.56
CA THR A 20 13.11 5.72 12.38
C THR A 20 12.80 6.66 11.23
N ARG A 21 12.18 7.81 11.53
CA ARG A 21 11.89 8.84 10.52
C ARG A 21 13.16 9.45 9.95
N LEU A 22 14.15 9.76 10.79
CA LEU A 22 15.43 10.32 10.38
C LEU A 22 16.26 9.31 9.58
N PHE A 23 16.23 8.04 9.97
CA PHE A 23 16.83 6.97 9.18
C PHE A 23 16.23 6.92 7.78
N LEU A 24 14.90 6.86 7.65
CA LEU A 24 14.24 6.89 6.35
C LEU A 24 14.55 8.17 5.55
N LYS A 25 14.48 9.33 6.20
CA LYS A 25 14.70 10.63 5.55
C LYS A 25 16.13 10.78 5.04
N SER A 26 17.13 10.52 5.89
CA SER A 26 18.54 10.54 5.48
C SER A 26 18.79 9.63 4.28
N HIS A 27 18.04 8.52 4.22
CA HIS A 27 18.12 7.60 3.12
C HIS A 27 17.50 8.13 1.82
N ALA A 28 16.30 8.70 1.90
CA ALA A 28 15.62 9.28 0.75
C ALA A 28 16.33 10.53 0.19
N ASP A 29 17.00 11.30 1.05
CA ASP A 29 17.68 12.55 0.69
C ASP A 29 19.09 12.32 0.14
N TRP A 30 19.70 11.17 0.41
CA TRP A 30 21.06 10.87 -0.03
C TRP A 30 21.20 10.88 -1.56
N ARG A 31 22.31 11.43 -2.03
CA ARG A 31 22.72 11.45 -3.44
C ARG A 31 24.14 10.94 -3.56
N GLY A 32 24.34 9.87 -4.33
CA GLY A 32 25.67 9.36 -4.67
C GLY A 32 26.38 10.24 -5.69
N SER A 33 27.69 10.06 -5.82
CA SER A 33 28.53 10.85 -6.76
C SER A 33 28.10 10.71 -8.23
N ASN A 34 27.46 9.59 -8.57
CA ASN A 34 27.00 9.29 -9.91
C ASN A 34 25.50 9.57 -10.10
N GLY A 35 24.88 10.34 -9.20
CA GLY A 35 23.44 10.60 -9.22
C GLY A 35 22.58 9.47 -8.65
N GLU A 36 23.22 8.45 -8.07
CA GLU A 36 22.53 7.35 -7.38
C GLU A 36 21.66 7.88 -6.24
N LYS A 37 20.52 7.22 -6.05
CA LYS A 37 19.56 7.49 -4.99
C LYS A 37 19.07 6.17 -4.45
N THR A 38 18.45 6.24 -3.29
CA THR A 38 17.79 5.09 -2.68
C THR A 38 16.35 5.05 -3.09
N ASP A 39 15.95 3.93 -3.68
CA ASP A 39 14.56 3.73 -4.05
C ASP A 39 13.77 3.35 -2.80
N ILE A 40 12.76 4.14 -2.46
CA ILE A 40 11.88 3.93 -1.31
C ILE A 40 10.59 3.30 -1.81
N LEU A 41 10.31 2.06 -1.42
CA LEU A 41 9.10 1.33 -1.79
C LEU A 41 8.19 1.17 -0.58
N SER A 42 7.03 1.82 -0.59
CA SER A 42 6.06 1.77 0.51
C SER A 42 4.83 0.96 0.16
N VAL A 43 4.44 0.06 1.07
CA VAL A 43 3.27 -0.79 0.90
C VAL A 43 2.26 -0.56 2.02
N CYS A 44 1.00 -0.40 1.63
CA CYS A 44 -0.12 -0.32 2.57
C CYS A 44 0.04 0.83 3.56
N THR A 45 -0.12 0.57 4.86
CA THR A 45 -0.02 1.58 5.92
C THR A 45 1.42 2.06 6.15
N GLY A 46 2.41 1.50 5.44
CA GLY A 46 3.81 1.96 5.52
C GLY A 46 3.93 3.41 5.10
N ILE A 47 2.99 3.86 4.28
CA ILE A 47 2.88 5.22 3.81
C ILE A 47 2.76 6.25 4.94
N PHE A 48 2.24 5.88 6.12
CA PHE A 48 2.19 6.79 7.26
C PHE A 48 3.60 7.13 7.78
N LEU A 49 4.51 6.14 7.88
CA LEU A 49 5.90 6.40 8.24
C LEU A 49 6.60 7.27 7.19
N VAL A 50 6.36 6.97 5.91
CA VAL A 50 6.93 7.73 4.78
C VAL A 50 6.42 9.18 4.75
N ALA A 51 5.13 9.39 5.01
CA ALA A 51 4.56 10.73 5.10
C ALA A 51 5.04 11.47 6.36
N GLN A 52 5.12 10.78 7.50
CA GLN A 52 5.65 11.33 8.74
C GLN A 52 7.07 11.86 8.53
N SER A 53 7.98 11.09 7.92
CA SER A 53 9.37 11.53 7.70
C SER A 53 9.49 12.84 6.89
N GLY A 54 8.43 13.24 6.18
CA GLY A 54 8.33 14.50 5.46
C GLY A 54 8.85 14.44 4.02
N ILE A 55 9.29 13.26 3.56
CA ILE A 55 9.88 13.09 2.23
C ILE A 55 8.84 13.13 1.10
N LEU A 56 7.55 13.11 1.42
CA LEU A 56 6.45 13.17 0.44
C LEU A 56 5.92 14.59 0.21
N LYS A 57 6.53 15.63 0.80
CA LYS A 57 6.10 17.01 0.54
C LYS A 57 6.21 17.32 -0.95
N GLU A 58 5.12 17.83 -1.51
CA GLU A 58 4.95 18.21 -2.91
C GLU A 58 5.04 17.06 -3.93
N LEU A 59 5.23 15.82 -3.47
CA LEU A 59 5.29 14.63 -4.32
C LEU A 59 3.92 13.95 -4.45
N ASN A 60 3.77 13.20 -5.54
CA ASN A 60 2.64 12.31 -5.74
C ASN A 60 2.84 11.02 -4.95
N ALA A 61 1.82 10.61 -4.21
CA ALA A 61 1.84 9.37 -3.45
C ALA A 61 0.47 8.71 -3.43
N SER A 62 0.46 7.39 -3.30
CA SER A 62 -0.75 6.62 -3.04
C SER A 62 -0.64 5.88 -1.71
N GLY A 63 -1.79 5.41 -1.22
CA GLY A 63 -1.92 4.63 0.00
C GLY A 63 -3.22 3.86 0.01
N PRO A 64 -3.54 3.11 1.07
CA PRO A 64 -4.78 2.35 1.16
C PRO A 64 -6.00 3.26 0.91
N ARG A 65 -6.85 2.93 -0.09
CA ARG A 65 -7.96 3.80 -0.52
C ARG A 65 -8.86 4.28 0.62
N ALA A 66 -9.06 3.42 1.62
CA ALA A 66 -9.87 3.70 2.82
C ALA A 66 -9.21 4.73 3.76
N LEU A 67 -7.88 4.85 3.72
CA LEU A 67 -7.10 5.75 4.57
C LEU A 67 -6.67 7.03 3.85
N VAL A 68 -6.84 7.14 2.53
CA VAL A 68 -6.56 8.37 1.76
C VAL A 68 -7.21 9.63 2.38
N PRO A 69 -8.49 9.62 2.83
CA PRO A 69 -9.06 10.81 3.48
C PRO A 69 -8.29 11.25 4.74
N ARG A 70 -7.80 10.27 5.53
CA ARG A 70 -6.98 10.54 6.71
C ARG A 70 -5.60 11.07 6.33
N LEU A 71 -4.97 10.46 5.32
CA LEU A 71 -3.68 10.89 4.79
C LEU A 71 -3.73 12.34 4.27
N LYS A 72 -4.76 12.71 3.51
CA LYS A 72 -5.00 14.09 3.04
C LYS A 72 -5.14 15.09 4.20
N LYS A 73 -5.74 14.67 5.31
CA LYS A 73 -5.92 15.52 6.50
C LYS A 73 -4.62 15.71 7.29
N GLU A 74 -3.86 14.63 7.48
CA GLU A 74 -2.63 14.65 8.30
C GLU A 74 -1.41 15.16 7.54
N PHE A 75 -1.37 14.95 6.21
CA PHE A 75 -0.25 15.31 5.34
C PHE A 75 -0.79 16.07 4.10
N PRO A 76 -1.29 17.31 4.29
CA PRO A 76 -1.91 18.08 3.22
C PRO A 76 -0.91 18.53 2.14
N ASP A 77 0.37 18.59 2.47
CA ASP A 77 1.44 18.98 1.53
C ASP A 77 1.79 17.87 0.53
N THR A 78 1.20 16.67 0.63
CA THR A 78 1.41 15.54 -0.29
C THR A 78 0.27 15.45 -1.30
N ASN A 79 0.61 15.21 -2.58
CA ASN A 79 -0.36 15.03 -3.65
C ASN A 79 -0.90 13.59 -3.65
N TRP A 80 -1.98 13.35 -2.92
CA TRP A 80 -2.57 12.02 -2.74
C TRP A 80 -3.40 11.54 -3.94
N VAL A 81 -2.89 10.53 -4.65
CA VAL A 81 -3.49 9.88 -5.82
C VAL A 81 -4.22 8.60 -5.41
N ASP A 82 -5.51 8.48 -5.75
CA ASP A 82 -6.38 7.38 -5.27
C ASP A 82 -7.18 6.62 -6.37
N ASP A 83 -6.86 6.90 -7.63
CA ASP A 83 -7.33 6.20 -8.83
C ASP A 83 -6.33 5.14 -9.35
N ARG A 84 -5.11 5.14 -8.81
CA ARG A 84 -4.03 4.20 -9.15
C ARG A 84 -3.73 3.20 -8.02
N ARG A 85 -3.31 2.00 -8.39
CA ARG A 85 -2.89 0.94 -7.47
C ARG A 85 -1.54 1.25 -6.82
N TRP A 86 -0.65 1.87 -7.57
CA TRP A 86 0.65 2.36 -7.14
C TRP A 86 1.02 3.65 -7.89
N VAL A 87 1.95 4.41 -7.31
CA VAL A 87 2.49 5.66 -7.85
C VAL A 87 4.00 5.63 -7.71
N GLU A 88 4.68 6.00 -8.78
CA GLU A 88 6.10 6.34 -8.80
C GLU A 88 6.22 7.86 -8.95
N ASP A 89 7.01 8.49 -8.09
CA ASP A 89 7.46 9.88 -8.21
C ASP A 89 8.95 9.97 -7.87
N GLY A 90 9.79 9.99 -8.91
CA GLY A 90 11.24 9.91 -8.77
C GLY A 90 11.70 8.57 -8.18
N ASN A 91 12.44 8.61 -7.08
CA ASN A 91 12.92 7.42 -6.36
C ASN A 91 11.94 6.93 -5.28
N ILE A 92 10.69 7.41 -5.29
CA ILE A 92 9.68 7.03 -4.30
C ILE A 92 8.52 6.32 -4.98
N TRP A 93 8.29 5.08 -4.54
CA TRP A 93 7.27 4.17 -5.02
C TRP A 93 6.30 3.88 -3.88
N THR A 94 5.01 4.10 -4.10
CA THR A 94 4.00 3.94 -3.05
C THR A 94 2.80 3.19 -3.61
N CYS A 95 2.22 2.29 -2.83
CA CYS A 95 1.03 1.56 -3.24
C CYS A 95 -0.04 1.49 -2.16
N GLY A 96 -1.26 1.23 -2.62
CA GLY A 96 -2.42 0.95 -1.78
C GLY A 96 -2.33 -0.39 -1.06
N GLY A 97 -3.12 -1.38 -1.49
CA GLY A 97 -3.23 -2.66 -0.78
C GLY A 97 -1.99 -3.56 -0.89
N ILE A 98 -1.98 -4.65 -0.10
CA ILE A 98 -0.91 -5.65 -0.10
C ILE A 98 -0.65 -6.20 -1.51
N THR A 99 -1.72 -6.57 -2.23
CA THR A 99 -1.62 -7.12 -3.59
C THR A 99 -1.18 -6.08 -4.62
N ASN A 100 -1.45 -4.80 -4.40
CA ASN A 100 -0.89 -3.73 -5.22
C ASN A 100 0.63 -3.63 -5.05
N GLY A 101 1.15 -4.02 -3.87
CA GLY A 101 2.59 -4.05 -3.61
C GLY A 101 3.33 -5.04 -4.49
N LEU A 102 2.73 -6.22 -4.75
CA LEU A 102 3.29 -7.20 -5.69
C LEU A 102 3.37 -6.62 -7.11
N GLU A 103 2.31 -5.97 -7.56
CA GLU A 103 2.24 -5.32 -8.88
C GLU A 103 3.23 -4.15 -8.99
N MET A 104 3.36 -3.35 -7.94
CA MET A 104 4.34 -2.27 -7.84
C MET A 104 5.77 -2.80 -7.93
N VAL A 105 6.10 -3.87 -7.20
CA VAL A 105 7.43 -4.49 -7.23
C VAL A 105 7.71 -5.09 -8.60
N ALA A 106 6.73 -5.73 -9.26
CA ALA A 106 6.90 -6.21 -10.63
C ALA A 106 7.19 -5.06 -11.61
N ALA A 107 6.47 -3.94 -11.52
CA ALA A 107 6.73 -2.76 -12.33
C ALA A 107 8.14 -2.17 -12.05
N TYR A 108 8.49 -2.04 -10.77
CA TYR A 108 9.81 -1.59 -10.33
C TYR A 108 10.94 -2.49 -10.87
N MET A 109 10.78 -3.82 -10.80
CA MET A 109 11.76 -4.77 -11.31
C MET A 109 11.97 -4.63 -12.82
N ARG A 110 10.90 -4.45 -13.59
CA ARG A 110 10.98 -4.22 -15.04
C ARG A 110 11.76 -2.97 -15.40
N GLN A 111 11.61 -1.92 -14.59
CA GLN A 111 12.32 -0.66 -14.80
C GLN A 111 13.76 -0.69 -14.32
N LYS A 112 14.03 -1.27 -13.15
CA LYS A 112 15.34 -1.27 -12.51
C LYS A 112 16.27 -2.36 -13.05
N PHE A 113 15.71 -3.52 -13.41
CA PHE A 113 16.45 -4.70 -13.85
C PHE A 113 15.88 -5.25 -15.17
N PRO A 114 15.88 -4.45 -16.25
CA PRO A 114 15.25 -4.84 -17.51
C PRO A 114 15.90 -6.11 -18.07
N GLY A 115 15.07 -7.08 -18.46
CA GLY A 115 15.51 -8.28 -19.18
C GLY A 115 14.86 -9.58 -18.72
N PRO A 116 15.28 -10.72 -19.33
CA PRO A 116 14.63 -12.01 -19.13
C PRO A 116 14.63 -12.51 -17.68
N ALA A 117 15.65 -12.14 -16.89
CA ALA A 117 15.74 -12.54 -15.49
C ALA A 117 14.60 -11.94 -14.64
N ALA A 118 14.30 -10.65 -14.81
CA ALA A 118 13.20 -10.02 -14.10
C ALA A 118 11.84 -10.61 -14.50
N GLU A 119 11.60 -10.81 -15.80
CA GLU A 119 10.36 -11.45 -16.27
C GLU A 119 10.21 -12.88 -15.78
N ALA A 120 11.30 -13.65 -15.71
CA ALA A 120 11.28 -15.00 -15.15
C ALA A 120 10.85 -14.99 -13.68
N VAL A 121 11.41 -14.09 -12.85
CA VAL A 121 11.04 -13.97 -11.44
C VAL A 121 9.58 -13.53 -11.29
N ILE A 122 9.13 -12.54 -12.07
CA ILE A 122 7.75 -12.05 -12.04
C ILE A 122 6.77 -13.16 -12.41
N THR A 123 7.10 -13.95 -13.43
CA THR A 123 6.30 -15.11 -13.87
C THR A 123 6.26 -16.20 -12.81
N MET A 124 7.41 -16.55 -12.23
CA MET A 124 7.50 -17.56 -11.16
C MET A 124 6.75 -17.15 -9.90
N ALA A 125 6.68 -15.85 -9.60
CA ALA A 125 5.95 -15.31 -8.47
C ALA A 125 4.43 -15.21 -8.72
N ASP A 126 3.96 -15.61 -9.91
CA ASP A 126 2.55 -15.55 -10.33
C ASP A 126 1.92 -14.15 -10.12
N VAL A 127 2.71 -13.11 -10.36
CA VAL A 127 2.22 -11.73 -10.26
C VAL A 127 1.43 -11.42 -11.52
N GLY A 128 0.11 -11.59 -11.45
CA GLY A 128 -0.78 -11.30 -12.58
C GLY A 128 -0.70 -9.84 -13.05
N GLU A 129 -1.02 -9.62 -14.32
CA GLU A 129 -1.07 -8.28 -14.93
C GLU A 129 -2.39 -7.59 -14.59
N LYS A 130 -2.43 -6.86 -13.47
CA LYS A 130 -3.45 -5.82 -13.30
C LYS A 130 -2.85 -4.48 -13.69
N GLY A 131 -3.57 -3.72 -14.51
CA GLY A 131 -3.13 -2.39 -14.93
C GLY A 131 -2.93 -1.44 -13.73
N VAL A 132 -2.26 -0.31 -13.94
CA VAL A 132 -1.99 0.65 -12.85
C VAL A 132 -3.29 1.26 -12.30
N LEU A 133 -4.32 1.40 -13.13
CA LEU A 133 -5.61 1.99 -12.74
C LEU A 133 -6.54 0.98 -12.08
N TYR A 134 -7.25 1.39 -11.03
CA TYR A 134 -8.32 0.56 -10.46
C TYR A 134 -9.44 0.33 -11.49
N SER A 135 -9.88 -0.92 -11.67
CA SER A 135 -10.92 -1.28 -12.65
C SER A 135 -12.35 -0.94 -12.21
N LYS A 136 -12.55 -0.55 -10.94
CA LYS A 136 -13.86 -0.19 -10.37
C LYS A 136 -13.79 1.13 -9.59
N GLY A 137 -14.80 1.97 -9.80
CA GLY A 137 -14.98 3.22 -9.06
C GLY A 137 -15.09 2.99 -7.54
N LYS A 138 -14.47 3.88 -6.77
CA LYS A 138 -14.28 3.81 -5.31
C LYS A 138 -15.59 3.49 -4.56
N THR A 139 -16.66 4.21 -4.88
CA THR A 139 -17.97 4.11 -4.22
C THR A 139 -18.61 2.74 -4.37
N ARG A 140 -18.51 2.13 -5.56
CA ARG A 140 -19.14 0.84 -5.86
C ARG A 140 -18.43 -0.31 -5.15
N GLU A 141 -17.10 -0.25 -5.00
CA GLU A 141 -16.36 -1.26 -4.25
C GLU A 141 -16.60 -1.15 -2.75
N THR A 142 -16.61 0.05 -2.17
CA THR A 142 -16.87 0.23 -0.74
C THR A 142 -18.26 -0.28 -0.36
N LEU A 143 -19.29 0.05 -1.14
CA LEU A 143 -20.66 -0.46 -0.92
C LEU A 143 -20.74 -1.99 -1.05
N TRP A 144 -20.03 -2.56 -2.03
CA TRP A 144 -19.98 -4.01 -2.20
C TRP A 144 -19.31 -4.71 -1.01
N TRP A 145 -18.18 -4.20 -0.53
CA TRP A 145 -17.50 -4.75 0.66
C TRP A 145 -18.33 -4.60 1.94
N LEU A 146 -18.97 -3.44 2.15
CA LEU A 146 -19.90 -3.24 3.27
C LEU A 146 -21.05 -4.24 3.22
N TRP A 147 -21.62 -4.48 2.04
CA TRP A 147 -22.66 -5.48 1.85
C TRP A 147 -22.19 -6.91 2.15
N GLN A 148 -20.96 -7.27 1.75
CA GLN A 148 -20.39 -8.58 2.09
C GLN A 148 -20.17 -8.74 3.60
N ILE A 149 -19.71 -7.70 4.30
CA ILE A 149 -19.55 -7.71 5.75
C ILE A 149 -20.92 -7.86 6.44
N LEU A 150 -21.93 -7.10 6.01
CA LEU A 150 -23.29 -7.23 6.53
C LEU A 150 -23.86 -8.64 6.31
N LYS A 151 -23.63 -9.24 5.14
CA LYS A 151 -24.00 -10.63 4.86
C LYS A 151 -23.28 -11.62 5.77
N ALA A 152 -21.97 -11.48 5.96
CA ALA A 152 -21.19 -12.37 6.80
C ALA A 152 -21.64 -12.31 8.27
N VAL A 153 -21.92 -11.11 8.79
CA VAL A 153 -22.45 -10.92 10.15
C VAL A 153 -23.87 -11.48 10.27
N GLY A 154 -24.75 -11.21 9.31
CA GLY A 154 -26.12 -11.74 9.30
C GLY A 154 -26.18 -13.27 9.24
N LEU A 155 -25.35 -13.89 8.41
CA LEU A 155 -25.21 -15.35 8.32
C LEU A 155 -24.60 -15.95 9.61
N GLY A 156 -23.67 -15.24 10.26
CA GLY A 156 -23.10 -15.64 11.54
C GLY A 156 -24.10 -15.61 12.70
N ILE A 157 -24.97 -14.60 12.74
CA ILE A 157 -26.05 -14.49 13.75
C ILE A 157 -27.11 -15.57 13.53
N GLY A 158 -27.53 -15.81 12.28
CA GLY A 158 -28.53 -16.82 11.93
C GLY A 158 -28.10 -18.24 12.34
N LYS A 159 -26.85 -18.63 12.04
CA LYS A 159 -26.31 -19.95 12.44
C LYS A 159 -26.22 -20.13 13.95
N ARG A 160 -25.98 -19.05 14.71
CA ARG A 160 -25.87 -19.10 16.18
C ARG A 160 -27.24 -19.31 16.85
N GLN A 161 -28.31 -18.73 16.30
CA GLN A 161 -29.68 -18.96 16.81
C GLN A 161 -30.19 -20.38 16.49
N GLU A 162 -29.93 -20.91 15.29
CA GLU A 162 -30.27 -22.30 14.96
C GLU A 162 -29.57 -23.32 15.85
N SER A 163 -28.29 -23.08 16.18
CA SER A 163 -27.54 -23.94 17.09
C SER A 163 -28.11 -23.93 18.51
N LEU A 164 -28.57 -22.77 19.00
CA LEU A 164 -29.15 -22.64 20.34
C LEU A 164 -30.56 -23.25 20.44
N MET A 165 -31.36 -23.19 19.37
CA MET A 165 -32.68 -23.84 19.31
C MET A 165 -32.59 -25.37 19.22
N LYS A 166 -31.54 -25.91 18.59
CA LYS A 166 -31.29 -27.36 18.52
C LYS A 166 -30.75 -27.94 19.84
N SER A 167 -30.04 -27.15 20.65
CA SER A 167 -29.55 -27.59 21.96
C SER A 167 -30.60 -27.53 23.09
N SER A 168 -31.73 -26.85 22.89
CA SER A 168 -32.81 -26.73 23.90
C SER A 168 -33.90 -27.80 23.77
N HIS A 169 -33.77 -28.74 22.84
CA HIS A 169 -34.71 -29.85 22.59
C HIS A 169 -34.05 -31.23 22.78
N GLY A 170 -32.94 -31.29 23.53
CA GLY A 170 -32.22 -32.51 23.89
C GLY A 170 -32.16 -32.72 25.39
#